data_AF-A0A944TSD2-F1
#
_entry.id   AF-A0A944TSD2-F1
#
_cell.length_a   1.000
_cell.length_b   1.000
_cell.length_c   1.000
_cell.angle_alpha   90.00
_cell.angle_beta   90.00
_cell.angle_gamma   90.00
#
_symmetry.space_group_name_H-M   'P 1'
#
loop_
_entity.id
_entity.type
_entity.pdbx_description
1 polymer ?
#
loop_
_entity_poly.entity_id
_entity_poly.type
_entity_poly.pdbx_seq_one_letter_code
_entity_poly.pdbx_strand_id
1 'polypeptide(L)'
;MKDRPLYLNFLGAIFFVLVFSFPGQIMNLYGHGFSEWEMIVNKLTQLNWILISLFTINFMLCLKASPYLKIFLPITILLVALNNWVVSHFGTDYHETLTLTSTLLFSILCYGFFFTKGVEAINNPSIRWWLVPKRHLKNFPVWLESNKGNKILARVFDISKTGLFISSIEGNNWFTKYFSLGEVVSIKLATSSGLELRVDAEVVRKASQTRGNYPEGLGLQFKGLTFLEKLDLSRILLQEDYQLTY
;
A
#
# COMPACT_ATOMS: atom_id res chain seq x y z
N MET A 1 -13.70 -7.28 -4.87
CA MET A 1 -13.79 -7.71 -3.46
C MET A 1 -13.89 -6.48 -2.58
N LYS A 2 -14.84 -6.42 -1.63
CA LYS A 2 -15.02 -5.25 -0.75
C LYS A 2 -13.91 -5.14 0.30
N ASP A 3 -13.51 -6.28 0.87
CA ASP A 3 -12.51 -6.35 1.93
C ASP A 3 -11.21 -7.02 1.48
N ARG A 4 -10.14 -6.73 2.21
CA ARG A 4 -8.83 -7.37 2.02
C ARG A 4 -8.94 -8.86 2.35
N PRO A 5 -8.39 -9.77 1.50
CA PRO A 5 -8.39 -11.20 1.80
C PRO A 5 -7.75 -11.49 3.15
N LEU A 6 -8.51 -12.16 4.04
CA LEU A 6 -8.07 -12.46 5.40
C LEU A 6 -6.74 -13.22 5.44
N TYR A 7 -6.53 -14.13 4.49
CA TYR A 7 -5.29 -14.89 4.39
C TYR A 7 -4.05 -14.02 4.16
N LEU A 8 -4.15 -12.90 3.43
CA LEU A 8 -3.03 -11.97 3.26
C LEU A 8 -2.67 -11.26 4.58
N ASN A 9 -3.67 -10.97 5.42
CA ASN A 9 -3.43 -10.41 6.75
C ASN A 9 -2.80 -11.45 7.67
N PHE A 10 -3.36 -12.66 7.68
CA PHE A 10 -2.89 -13.76 8.50
C PHE A 10 -1.45 -14.14 8.14
N LEU A 11 -1.16 -14.38 6.86
CA LEU A 11 0.18 -14.71 6.38
C LEU A 11 1.18 -13.57 6.66
N GLY A 12 0.76 -12.31 6.47
CA GLY A 12 1.56 -11.15 6.84
C GLY A 12 1.88 -11.11 8.34
N ALA A 13 0.90 -11.37 9.20
CA ALA A 13 1.11 -11.41 10.65
C ALA A 13 2.09 -12.53 11.06
N ILE A 14 1.99 -13.71 10.45
CA ILE A 14 2.95 -14.81 10.67
C ILE A 14 4.36 -14.37 10.28
N PHE A 15 4.56 -13.79 9.10
CA PHE A 15 5.88 -13.30 8.70
C PHE A 15 6.43 -12.24 9.64
N PHE A 16 5.59 -11.33 10.13
CA PHE A 16 5.99 -10.34 11.11
C PHE A 16 6.45 -10.98 12.42
N VAL A 17 5.74 -12.00 12.92
CA VAL A 17 6.16 -12.73 14.13
C VAL A 17 7.48 -13.47 13.90
N LEU A 18 7.66 -14.10 12.73
CA LEU A 18 8.88 -14.82 12.38
C LEU A 18 10.13 -13.94 12.26
N VAL A 19 9.98 -12.62 12.02
CA VAL A 19 11.12 -11.68 12.10
C VAL A 19 11.75 -11.70 13.51
N PHE A 20 10.92 -11.85 14.55
CA PHE A 20 11.37 -11.86 15.94
C PHE A 20 11.62 -13.27 16.49
N SER A 21 11.31 -14.32 15.72
CA SER A 21 11.42 -15.69 16.23
C SER A 21 12.87 -16.11 16.46
N PHE A 22 13.83 -15.71 15.61
CA PHE A 22 15.25 -16.08 15.82
C PHE A 22 15.86 -15.40 17.05
N PRO A 23 15.75 -14.07 17.24
CA PRO A 23 16.18 -13.44 18.49
C PRO A 23 15.50 -14.06 19.71
N GLY A 24 14.17 -14.30 19.64
CA GLY A 24 13.42 -14.92 20.73
C GLY A 24 13.87 -16.35 21.05
N GLN A 25 14.20 -17.15 20.04
CA GLN A 25 14.78 -18.49 20.22
C GLN A 25 16.13 -18.43 20.91
N ILE A 26 17.03 -17.53 20.49
CA ILE A 26 18.35 -17.34 21.13
C ILE A 26 18.19 -16.89 22.58
N MET A 27 17.28 -15.95 22.85
CA MET A 27 16.97 -15.53 24.22
C MET A 27 16.55 -16.71 25.08
N ASN A 28 15.64 -17.55 24.57
CA ASN A 28 15.14 -18.70 25.33
C ASN A 28 16.19 -19.80 25.52
N LEU A 29 16.98 -20.11 24.48
CA LEU A 29 17.98 -21.17 24.54
C LEU A 29 19.16 -20.83 25.44
N TYR A 30 19.64 -19.59 25.40
CA TYR A 30 20.84 -19.16 26.12
C TYR A 30 20.54 -18.35 27.38
N GLY A 31 19.25 -18.16 27.71
CA GLY A 31 18.81 -17.46 28.92
C GLY A 31 19.08 -15.95 28.92
N HIS A 32 19.18 -15.33 27.74
CA HIS A 32 19.48 -13.90 27.62
C HIS A 32 18.24 -13.02 27.86
N GLY A 33 18.44 -11.95 28.61
CA GLY A 33 17.41 -10.91 28.82
C GLY A 33 17.31 -9.95 27.64
N PHE A 34 16.22 -9.18 27.56
CA PHE A 34 16.04 -8.14 26.51
C PHE A 34 17.13 -7.06 26.52
N SER A 35 17.76 -6.81 27.67
CA SER A 35 18.86 -5.86 27.82
C SER A 35 20.16 -6.34 27.18
N GLU A 36 20.31 -7.65 26.94
CA GLU A 36 21.53 -8.26 26.39
C GLU A 36 21.46 -8.37 24.85
N TRP A 37 20.92 -7.33 24.20
CA TRP A 37 20.67 -7.32 22.75
C TRP A 37 21.91 -7.63 21.93
N GLU A 38 23.07 -7.11 22.34
CA GLU A 38 24.35 -7.37 21.69
C GLU A 38 24.70 -8.87 21.68
N MET A 39 24.49 -9.56 22.80
CA MET A 39 24.76 -11.00 22.90
C MET A 39 23.82 -11.82 22.02
N ILE A 40 22.55 -11.42 21.95
CA ILE A 40 21.53 -12.07 21.10
C ILE A 40 21.89 -11.90 19.62
N VAL A 41 22.23 -10.68 19.20
CA VAL A 41 22.60 -10.35 17.83
C VAL A 41 23.87 -11.07 17.39
N ASN A 42 24.88 -11.14 18.25
CA ASN A 42 26.15 -11.80 17.95
C ASN A 42 26.01 -13.32 17.77
N LYS A 43 24.92 -13.92 18.25
CA LYS A 43 24.60 -15.35 18.07
C LYS A 43 23.75 -15.63 16.81
N LEU A 44 23.24 -14.60 16.14
CA LEU A 44 22.51 -14.79 14.89
C LEU A 44 23.49 -15.16 13.76
N THR A 45 23.25 -16.30 13.14
CA THR A 45 24.02 -16.70 11.96
C THR A 45 23.67 -15.82 10.75
N GLN A 46 24.55 -15.82 9.75
CA GLN A 46 24.28 -15.15 8.47
C GLN A 46 22.97 -15.63 7.83
N LEU A 47 22.66 -16.93 7.97
CA LEU A 47 21.43 -17.51 7.44
C LEU A 47 20.18 -17.01 8.20
N ASN A 48 20.28 -16.79 9.52
CA ASN A 48 19.20 -16.17 10.28
C ASN A 48 18.93 -14.74 9.79
N TRP A 49 19.98 -13.94 9.54
CA TRP A 49 19.82 -12.58 8.99
C TRP A 49 19.17 -12.55 7.61
N ILE A 50 19.53 -13.50 6.73
CA ILE A 50 18.88 -13.66 5.42
C ILE A 50 17.39 -13.99 5.60
N LEU A 51 17.05 -14.92 6.49
CA LEU A 51 15.66 -15.29 6.76
C LEU A 51 14.85 -14.14 7.38
N ILE A 52 15.41 -13.41 8.35
CA ILE A 52 14.80 -12.21 8.92
C ILE A 52 14.48 -11.19 7.82
N SER A 53 15.42 -10.97 6.89
CA SER A 53 15.24 -10.07 5.77
C SER A 53 14.12 -10.55 4.83
N LEU A 54 14.10 -11.85 4.50
CA LEU A 54 13.06 -12.44 3.67
C LEU A 54 11.67 -12.41 4.32
N PHE A 55 11.57 -12.68 5.62
CA PHE A 55 10.31 -12.55 6.34
C PHE A 55 9.81 -11.11 6.33
N THR A 56 10.71 -10.14 6.53
CA THR A 56 10.39 -8.71 6.42
C THR A 56 9.90 -8.34 5.02
N ILE A 57 10.58 -8.82 3.97
CA ILE A 57 10.17 -8.60 2.58
C ILE A 57 8.79 -9.20 2.33
N ASN A 58 8.56 -10.48 2.68
CA ASN A 58 7.27 -11.14 2.48
C ASN A 58 6.14 -10.46 3.28
N PHE A 59 6.40 -9.98 4.50
CA PHE A 59 5.46 -9.17 5.26
C PHE A 59 5.06 -7.92 4.48
N MET A 60 6.03 -7.15 3.97
CA MET A 60 5.78 -5.94 3.19
C MET A 60 5.05 -6.24 1.88
N LEU A 61 5.37 -7.35 1.22
CA LEU A 61 4.67 -7.77 0.01
C LEU A 61 3.23 -8.21 0.30
N CYS A 62 2.96 -8.84 1.46
CA CYS A 62 1.61 -9.15 1.94
C CYS A 62 0.81 -7.87 2.17
N LEU A 63 1.39 -6.86 2.84
CA LEU A 63 0.76 -5.54 3.06
C LEU A 63 0.34 -4.87 1.75
N LYS A 64 1.19 -4.96 0.73
CA LYS A 64 0.95 -4.35 -0.59
C LYS A 64 0.15 -5.23 -1.56
N ALA A 65 -0.20 -6.46 -1.17
CA ALA A 65 -0.77 -7.48 -2.07
C ALA A 65 0.02 -7.56 -3.40
N SER A 66 1.34 -7.70 -3.28
CA SER A 66 2.27 -7.60 -4.42
C SER A 66 2.44 -8.93 -5.16
N PRO A 67 2.48 -8.94 -6.51
CA PRO A 67 2.70 -10.15 -7.32
C PRO A 67 4.02 -10.85 -7.07
N TYR A 68 5.02 -10.13 -6.54
CA TYR A 68 6.30 -10.72 -6.16
C TYR A 68 6.19 -11.77 -5.05
N LEU A 69 5.09 -11.83 -4.28
CA LEU A 69 4.86 -12.90 -3.30
C LEU A 69 4.99 -14.31 -3.91
N LYS A 70 4.55 -14.49 -5.17
CA LYS A 70 4.62 -15.81 -5.82
C LYS A 70 6.04 -16.33 -6.01
N ILE A 71 7.02 -15.41 -6.07
CA ILE A 71 8.43 -15.71 -6.24
C ILE A 71 9.12 -15.79 -4.87
N PHE A 72 8.83 -14.86 -3.97
CA PHE A 72 9.48 -14.80 -2.67
C PHE A 72 9.03 -15.92 -1.72
N LEU A 73 7.77 -16.37 -1.78
CA LEU A 73 7.29 -17.50 -0.96
C LEU A 73 8.09 -18.79 -1.20
N PRO A 74 8.25 -19.33 -2.43
CA PRO A 74 9.03 -20.54 -2.64
C PRO A 74 10.52 -20.37 -2.27
N ILE A 75 11.12 -19.21 -2.54
CA ILE A 75 12.50 -18.91 -2.11
C ILE A 75 12.61 -18.99 -0.58
N THR A 76 11.62 -18.44 0.12
CA THR A 76 11.59 -18.43 1.59
C THR A 76 11.40 -19.84 2.14
N ILE A 77 10.54 -20.67 1.54
CA ILE A 77 10.38 -22.08 1.90
C ILE A 77 11.71 -22.83 1.79
N LEU A 78 12.42 -22.67 0.65
CA LEU A 78 13.71 -23.32 0.42
C LEU A 78 14.76 -22.91 1.46
N LEU A 79 14.84 -21.62 1.80
CA LEU A 79 15.81 -21.14 2.77
C LEU A 79 15.46 -21.50 4.21
N VAL A 80 14.17 -21.58 4.55
CA VAL A 80 13.74 -22.13 5.86
C VAL A 80 14.10 -23.61 5.96
N ALA A 81 13.84 -24.39 4.90
CA ALA A 81 14.23 -25.79 4.85
C ALA A 81 15.75 -25.97 4.99
N LEU A 82 16.54 -25.15 4.27
CA LEU A 82 18.00 -25.16 4.37
C LEU A 82 18.47 -24.81 5.79
N ASN A 83 17.92 -23.76 6.40
CA ASN A 83 18.26 -23.37 7.76
C ASN A 83 17.94 -24.46 8.78
N ASN A 84 16.75 -25.04 8.67
CA ASN A 84 16.31 -26.11 9.56
C ASN A 84 17.13 -27.39 9.36
N TRP A 85 17.55 -27.69 8.13
CA TRP A 85 18.48 -28.76 7.85
C TRP A 85 19.85 -28.51 8.51
N VAL A 86 20.45 -27.33 8.30
CA VAL A 86 21.74 -26.96 8.91
C VAL A 86 21.67 -27.07 10.44
N VAL A 87 20.66 -26.46 11.06
CA VAL A 87 20.51 -26.47 12.52
C VAL A 87 20.29 -27.89 13.06
N SER A 88 19.59 -28.75 12.33
CA SER A 88 19.35 -30.14 12.77
C SER A 88 20.57 -31.06 12.67
N HIS A 89 21.41 -30.87 11.66
CA HIS A 89 22.55 -31.75 11.39
C HIS A 89 23.83 -31.27 12.09
N PHE A 90 23.99 -29.96 12.28
CA PHE A 90 25.20 -29.37 12.86
C PHE A 90 24.97 -28.73 14.23
N GLY A 91 23.72 -28.47 14.60
CA GLY A 91 23.36 -27.93 15.91
C GLY A 91 23.10 -29.04 16.92
N THR A 92 23.41 -28.78 18.19
CA THR A 92 23.06 -29.64 19.33
C THR A 92 21.73 -29.26 19.97
N ASP A 93 21.21 -28.08 19.64
CA ASP A 93 20.13 -27.42 20.38
C ASP A 93 18.73 -27.82 19.91
N TYR A 94 18.62 -28.54 18.77
CA TYR A 94 17.35 -28.90 18.16
C TYR A 94 17.32 -30.33 17.64
N HIS A 95 16.19 -31.01 17.84
CA HIS A 95 15.95 -32.34 17.27
C HIS A 95 15.51 -32.27 15.80
N GLU A 96 15.95 -33.23 14.99
CA GLU A 96 15.59 -33.33 13.56
C GLU A 96 14.06 -33.38 13.32
N THR A 97 13.31 -34.05 14.19
CA THR A 97 11.85 -34.14 14.08
C THR A 97 11.17 -32.78 14.23
N LEU A 98 11.70 -31.94 15.13
CA LEU A 98 11.18 -30.59 15.37
C LEU A 98 11.44 -29.68 14.16
N THR A 99 12.66 -29.70 13.62
CA THR A 99 13.03 -28.87 12.46
C THR A 99 12.32 -29.33 11.19
N LEU A 100 12.14 -30.64 10.99
CA LEU A 100 11.38 -31.20 9.88
C LEU A 100 9.90 -30.80 9.96
N THR A 101 9.27 -31.00 11.12
CA THR A 101 7.86 -30.64 11.32
C THR A 101 7.63 -29.15 11.12
N SER A 102 8.53 -28.31 11.65
CA SER A 102 8.47 -26.85 11.46
C SER A 102 8.56 -26.47 9.98
N THR A 103 9.45 -27.12 9.22
CA THR A 103 9.59 -26.89 7.77
C THR A 103 8.32 -27.29 7.02
N LEU A 104 7.74 -28.45 7.34
CA LEU A 104 6.52 -28.94 6.69
C LEU A 104 5.33 -28.03 6.98
N LEU A 105 5.10 -27.66 8.24
CA LEU A 105 4.02 -26.75 8.63
C LEU A 105 4.17 -25.38 7.97
N PHE A 106 5.39 -24.82 7.96
CA PHE A 106 5.67 -23.56 7.28
C PHE A 106 5.42 -23.66 5.77
N SER A 107 5.84 -24.77 5.15
CA SER A 107 5.61 -25.01 3.72
C SER A 107 4.13 -25.13 3.37
N ILE A 108 3.35 -25.87 4.17
CA ILE A 108 1.90 -26.01 4.01
C ILE A 108 1.22 -24.64 4.16
N LEU A 109 1.62 -23.85 5.16
CA LEU A 109 1.13 -22.48 5.34
C LEU A 109 1.42 -21.63 4.10
N CYS A 110 2.67 -21.56 3.65
CA CYS A 110 3.03 -20.73 2.50
C CYS A 110 2.39 -21.24 1.19
N TYR A 111 2.28 -22.55 0.99
CA TYR A 111 1.67 -23.14 -0.19
C TYR A 111 0.14 -22.97 -0.20
N GLY A 112 -0.49 -23.04 0.98
CA GLY A 112 -1.92 -22.80 1.17
C GLY A 112 -2.36 -21.45 0.61
N PHE A 113 -1.50 -20.44 0.64
CA PHE A 113 -1.72 -19.13 0.02
C PHE A 113 -2.21 -19.25 -1.43
N PHE A 114 -1.64 -20.16 -2.21
CA PHE A 114 -1.89 -20.27 -3.65
C PHE A 114 -3.32 -20.70 -4.00
N PHE A 115 -4.05 -21.26 -3.03
CA PHE A 115 -5.44 -21.71 -3.19
C PHE A 115 -6.45 -20.71 -2.62
N THR A 116 -6.01 -19.51 -2.26
CA THR A 116 -6.87 -18.49 -1.63
C THR A 116 -7.25 -17.36 -2.58
N LYS A 117 -8.29 -16.62 -2.22
CA LYS A 117 -8.65 -15.32 -2.84
C LYS A 117 -7.51 -14.29 -2.78
N GLY A 118 -6.48 -14.51 -1.95
CA GLY A 118 -5.27 -13.71 -1.93
C GLY A 118 -4.53 -13.74 -3.26
N VAL A 119 -4.46 -14.88 -3.95
CA VAL A 119 -3.84 -14.96 -5.29
C VAL A 119 -4.67 -14.24 -6.33
N GLU A 120 -6.01 -14.39 -6.28
CA GLU A 120 -6.90 -13.68 -7.18
C GLU A 120 -6.74 -12.15 -7.06
N ALA A 121 -6.67 -11.65 -5.81
CA ALA A 121 -6.39 -10.26 -5.51
C ALA A 121 -5.06 -9.80 -6.10
N ILE A 122 -4.01 -10.62 -5.97
CA ILE A 122 -2.68 -10.31 -6.50
C ILE A 122 -2.68 -10.32 -8.04
N ASN A 123 -3.45 -11.18 -8.68
CA ASN A 123 -3.50 -11.26 -10.15
C ASN A 123 -4.34 -10.15 -10.77
N ASN A 124 -5.33 -9.65 -10.04
CA ASN A 124 -6.31 -8.69 -10.54
C ASN A 124 -6.23 -7.39 -9.73
N PRO A 125 -5.44 -6.39 -10.15
CA PRO A 125 -5.41 -5.08 -9.47
C PRO A 125 -6.78 -4.42 -9.36
N SER A 126 -7.67 -4.64 -10.35
CA SER A 126 -9.02 -4.07 -10.42
C SER A 126 -9.94 -4.48 -9.26
N ILE A 127 -9.67 -5.59 -8.58
CA ILE A 127 -10.48 -6.07 -7.47
C ILE A 127 -9.89 -5.73 -6.10
N ARG A 128 -8.82 -4.93 -6.04
CA ARG A 128 -8.14 -4.49 -4.82
C ARG A 128 -8.75 -3.22 -4.24
N TRP A 129 -10.06 -3.20 -4.05
CA TRP A 129 -10.81 -2.02 -3.62
C TRP A 129 -10.30 -1.45 -2.28
N TRP A 130 -9.80 -2.30 -1.38
CA TRP A 130 -9.21 -1.89 -0.10
C TRP A 130 -7.87 -1.16 -0.22
N LEU A 131 -7.20 -1.23 -1.39
CA LEU A 131 -6.00 -0.44 -1.68
C LEU A 131 -6.32 0.89 -2.36
N VAL A 132 -7.55 1.07 -2.84
CA VAL A 132 -7.99 2.35 -3.42
C VAL A 132 -8.05 3.38 -2.29
N PRO A 133 -7.35 4.52 -2.41
CA PRO A 133 -7.37 5.54 -1.37
C PRO A 133 -8.80 6.04 -1.12
N LYS A 134 -9.17 6.17 0.16
CA LYS A 134 -10.45 6.76 0.57
C LYS A 134 -10.61 8.14 -0.07
N ARG A 135 -11.72 8.34 -0.77
CA ARG A 135 -12.09 9.63 -1.36
C ARG A 135 -12.95 10.40 -0.36
N HIS A 136 -12.64 11.68 -0.20
CA HIS A 136 -13.36 12.61 0.67
C HIS A 136 -14.15 13.55 -0.22
N LEU A 137 -15.46 13.63 0.02
CA LEU A 137 -16.28 14.67 -0.62
C LEU A 137 -15.82 16.02 -0.07
N LYS A 138 -15.47 16.92 -0.98
CA LYS A 138 -15.04 18.29 -0.68
C LYS A 138 -15.71 19.21 -1.68
N ASN A 139 -15.82 20.48 -1.33
CA ASN A 139 -16.45 21.47 -2.19
C ASN A 139 -15.70 22.80 -2.09
N PHE A 140 -14.58 22.89 -2.78
CA PHE A 140 -13.76 24.10 -2.85
C PHE A 140 -13.25 24.32 -4.28
N PRO A 141 -12.92 25.58 -4.64
CA PRO A 141 -12.44 25.91 -5.98
C PRO A 141 -11.06 25.33 -6.27
N VAL A 142 -10.85 24.93 -7.52
CA VAL A 142 -9.57 24.46 -8.04
C VAL A 142 -9.30 25.08 -9.39
N TRP A 143 -8.10 25.62 -9.55
CA TRP A 143 -7.62 26.11 -10.83
C TRP A 143 -6.89 24.99 -11.56
N LEU A 144 -7.20 24.83 -12.84
CA LEU A 144 -6.51 23.95 -13.76
C LEU A 144 -5.82 24.79 -14.82
N GLU A 145 -4.55 24.52 -15.06
CA GLU A 145 -3.76 25.11 -16.12
C GLU A 145 -3.26 24.00 -17.05
N SER A 146 -3.75 24.01 -18.29
CA SER A 146 -3.22 23.15 -19.36
C SER A 146 -1.87 23.69 -19.84
N ASN A 147 -1.00 22.81 -20.30
CA ASN A 147 0.22 23.18 -21.02
C ASN A 147 -0.05 24.05 -22.26
N LYS A 148 -1.29 24.06 -22.77
CA LYS A 148 -1.74 24.91 -23.88
C LYS A 148 -2.15 26.32 -23.44
N GLY A 149 -1.97 26.67 -22.16
CA GLY A 149 -2.30 27.98 -21.59
C GLY A 149 -3.77 28.16 -21.19
N ASN A 150 -4.61 27.13 -21.33
CA ASN A 150 -6.01 27.19 -20.89
C ASN A 150 -6.06 27.18 -19.36
N LYS A 151 -6.65 28.23 -18.77
CA LYS A 151 -6.91 28.34 -17.34
C LYS A 151 -8.39 28.19 -17.06
N ILE A 152 -8.74 27.19 -16.26
CA ILE A 152 -10.13 26.86 -15.94
C ILE A 152 -10.28 26.84 -14.43
N LEU A 153 -11.29 27.57 -13.94
CA LEU A 153 -11.74 27.48 -12.57
C LEU A 153 -12.84 26.42 -12.50
N ALA A 154 -12.63 25.41 -11.67
CA ALA A 154 -13.55 24.32 -11.43
C ALA A 154 -13.78 24.12 -9.93
N ARG A 155 -14.61 23.15 -9.59
CA ARG A 155 -14.91 22.77 -8.21
C ARG A 155 -14.46 21.34 -7.97
N VAL A 156 -13.78 21.10 -6.85
CA VAL A 156 -13.52 19.73 -6.39
C VAL A 156 -14.85 19.11 -5.97
N PHE A 157 -15.14 17.91 -6.46
CA PHE A 157 -16.25 17.07 -6.00
C PHE A 157 -15.77 16.07 -4.95
N ASP A 158 -14.64 15.40 -5.25
CA ASP A 158 -13.95 14.55 -4.29
C ASP A 158 -12.43 14.63 -4.46
N ILE A 159 -11.72 14.26 -3.40
CA ILE A 159 -10.26 14.22 -3.38
C ILE A 159 -9.76 13.05 -2.53
N SER A 160 -8.62 12.48 -2.90
CA SER A 160 -7.94 11.40 -2.19
C SER A 160 -6.44 11.66 -2.16
N LYS A 161 -5.67 10.72 -1.60
CA LYS A 161 -4.19 10.81 -1.59
C LYS A 161 -3.55 10.72 -2.98
N THR A 162 -4.27 10.24 -3.99
CA THR A 162 -3.70 9.96 -5.33
C THR A 162 -4.32 10.80 -6.44
N GLY A 163 -5.37 11.56 -6.16
CA GLY A 163 -6.04 12.33 -7.18
C GLY A 163 -7.33 12.96 -6.68
N LEU A 164 -8.04 13.60 -7.60
CA LEU A 164 -9.29 14.29 -7.31
C LEU A 164 -10.24 14.18 -8.51
N PHE A 165 -11.52 14.43 -8.25
CA PHE A 165 -12.52 14.59 -9.28
C PHE A 165 -13.05 16.01 -9.23
N ILE A 166 -13.12 16.67 -10.38
CA ILE A 166 -13.64 18.04 -10.51
C ILE A 166 -14.89 18.07 -11.35
N SER A 167 -15.73 19.05 -11.08
CA SER A 167 -16.90 19.40 -11.87
C SER A 167 -16.96 20.91 -12.11
N SER A 168 -17.83 21.32 -13.03
CA SER A 168 -18.08 22.73 -13.31
C SER A 168 -18.71 23.41 -12.11
N ILE A 169 -18.41 24.70 -11.95
CA ILE A 169 -19.10 25.55 -10.97
C ILE A 169 -20.49 25.93 -11.50
N GLU A 170 -20.63 26.11 -12.81
CA GLU A 170 -21.83 26.65 -13.46
C GLU A 170 -22.77 25.55 -14.01
N GLY A 171 -22.58 24.30 -13.60
CA GLY A 171 -23.43 23.16 -14.00
C GLY A 171 -23.18 22.63 -15.41
N ASN A 172 -22.64 23.43 -16.34
CA ASN A 172 -22.24 22.98 -17.67
C ASN A 172 -20.75 22.65 -17.74
N ASN A 173 -20.41 21.41 -18.10
CA ASN A 173 -19.02 20.90 -18.12
C ASN A 173 -18.32 21.07 -19.49
N TRP A 174 -18.52 22.23 -20.13
CA TRP A 174 -17.90 22.59 -21.41
C TRP A 174 -16.36 22.48 -21.35
N PHE A 175 -15.79 22.77 -20.19
CA PHE A 175 -14.35 22.76 -19.94
C PHE A 175 -13.69 21.38 -20.17
N THR A 176 -14.47 20.28 -20.07
CA THR A 176 -13.96 18.93 -20.35
C THR A 176 -13.43 18.78 -21.77
N LYS A 177 -13.91 19.59 -22.73
CA LYS A 177 -13.46 19.56 -24.14
C LYS A 177 -12.02 20.06 -24.33
N TYR A 178 -11.50 20.87 -23.41
CA TYR A 178 -10.16 21.48 -23.53
C TYR A 178 -9.03 20.54 -23.12
N PHE A 179 -9.37 19.43 -22.46
CA PHE A 179 -8.40 18.50 -21.91
C PHE A 179 -8.50 17.13 -22.59
N SER A 180 -7.35 16.53 -22.88
CA SER A 180 -7.25 15.18 -23.44
C SER A 180 -6.97 14.15 -22.35
N LEU A 181 -7.41 12.89 -22.54
CA LEU A 181 -6.98 11.81 -21.65
C LEU A 181 -5.45 11.64 -21.74
N GLY A 182 -4.80 11.47 -20.60
CA GLY A 182 -3.34 11.41 -20.49
C GLY A 182 -2.64 12.77 -20.47
N GLU A 183 -3.37 13.88 -20.63
CA GLU A 183 -2.79 15.21 -20.55
C GLU A 183 -2.35 15.53 -19.12
N VAL A 184 -1.13 16.05 -18.97
CA VAL A 184 -0.63 16.57 -17.70
C VAL A 184 -1.04 18.04 -17.59
N VAL A 185 -1.68 18.39 -16.48
CA VAL A 185 -2.17 19.73 -16.14
C VAL A 185 -1.61 20.13 -14.79
N SER A 186 -1.32 21.42 -14.62
CA SER A 186 -0.99 21.95 -13.30
C SER A 186 -2.29 22.30 -12.58
N ILE A 187 -2.40 21.87 -11.33
CA ILE A 187 -3.56 22.18 -10.50
C ILE A 187 -3.14 23.04 -9.31
N LYS A 188 -3.97 24.03 -9.00
CA LYS A 188 -3.87 24.83 -7.77
C LYS A 188 -5.13 24.65 -6.96
N LEU A 189 -5.00 23.96 -5.84
CA LEU A 189 -6.02 23.81 -4.81
C LEU A 189 -5.90 24.98 -3.85
N ALA A 190 -7.01 25.66 -3.57
CA ALA A 190 -7.08 26.71 -2.56
C ALA A 190 -8.28 26.41 -1.65
N THR A 191 -8.01 26.16 -0.38
CA THR A 191 -9.04 25.88 0.62
C THR A 191 -9.42 27.15 1.39
N SER A 192 -10.57 27.12 2.06
CA SER A 192 -11.06 28.23 2.89
C SER A 192 -10.16 28.59 4.07
N SER A 193 -9.27 27.69 4.51
CA SER A 193 -8.29 27.93 5.58
C SER A 193 -7.05 28.69 5.12
N GLY A 194 -6.94 28.99 3.83
CA GLY A 194 -5.75 29.60 3.24
C GLY A 194 -4.65 28.60 2.88
N LEU A 195 -4.87 27.28 3.07
CA LEU A 195 -3.95 26.28 2.54
C LEU A 195 -4.04 26.24 1.02
N GLU A 196 -2.88 26.45 0.37
CA GLU A 196 -2.70 26.30 -1.07
C GLU A 196 -1.82 25.09 -1.37
N LEU A 197 -2.21 24.28 -2.35
CA LEU A 197 -1.40 23.18 -2.88
C LEU A 197 -1.33 23.28 -4.40
N ARG A 198 -0.11 23.34 -4.95
CA ARG A 198 0.15 23.34 -6.39
C ARG A 198 0.88 22.07 -6.77
N VAL A 199 0.27 21.27 -7.64
CA VAL A 199 0.82 19.98 -8.06
C VAL A 199 0.46 19.71 -9.51
N ASP A 200 1.23 18.85 -10.17
CA ASP A 200 0.86 18.37 -11.50
C ASP A 200 -0.06 17.15 -11.38
N ALA A 201 -0.99 17.02 -12.32
CA ALA A 201 -1.91 15.91 -12.37
C ALA A 201 -2.18 15.46 -13.81
N GLU A 202 -2.43 14.18 -14.01
CA GLU A 202 -2.81 13.60 -15.31
C GLU A 202 -4.33 13.43 -15.39
N VAL A 203 -4.91 13.78 -16.54
CA VAL A 203 -6.33 13.56 -16.83
C VAL A 203 -6.57 12.08 -17.13
N VAL A 204 -7.10 11.34 -16.16
CA VAL A 204 -7.33 9.89 -16.26
C VAL A 204 -8.77 9.50 -16.56
N ARG A 205 -9.71 10.45 -16.46
CA ARG A 205 -11.13 10.20 -16.72
C ARG A 205 -11.83 11.46 -17.22
N LYS A 206 -12.70 11.28 -18.22
CA LYS A 206 -13.68 12.29 -18.66
C LYS A 206 -15.07 11.71 -18.46
N ALA A 207 -15.90 12.37 -17.66
CA ALA A 207 -17.30 12.00 -17.45
C ALA A 207 -18.17 12.97 -18.24
N SER A 208 -18.65 12.51 -19.40
CA SER A 208 -19.53 13.32 -20.29
C SER A 208 -21.00 13.26 -19.90
N GLN A 209 -21.37 12.39 -18.96
CA GLN A 209 -22.72 12.28 -18.42
C GLN A 209 -22.64 11.98 -16.92
N THR A 210 -23.63 12.43 -16.17
CA THR A 210 -23.83 12.07 -14.76
C THR A 210 -24.01 10.55 -14.65
N ARG A 211 -23.24 9.92 -13.76
CA ARG A 211 -23.33 8.48 -13.48
C ARG A 211 -23.40 8.24 -11.99
N GLY A 212 -24.56 7.78 -11.51
CA GLY A 212 -24.85 7.71 -10.08
C GLY A 212 -24.73 9.09 -9.45
N ASN A 213 -23.95 9.19 -8.36
CA ASN A 213 -23.72 10.45 -7.65
C ASN A 213 -22.63 11.33 -8.27
N TYR A 214 -21.90 10.85 -9.29
CA TYR A 214 -20.83 11.64 -9.91
C TYR A 214 -21.40 12.55 -10.98
N PRO A 215 -21.18 13.87 -10.88
CA PRO A 215 -21.53 14.79 -11.95
C PRO A 215 -20.62 14.57 -13.17
N GLU A 216 -21.00 15.20 -14.27
CA GLU A 216 -20.09 15.44 -15.38
C GLU A 216 -18.83 16.19 -14.91
N GLY A 217 -17.67 15.86 -15.49
CA GLY A 217 -16.40 16.40 -15.01
C GLY A 217 -15.15 15.64 -15.44
N LEU A 218 -14.03 15.90 -14.73
CA LEU A 218 -12.73 15.27 -14.97
C LEU A 218 -12.21 14.55 -13.73
N GLY A 219 -11.65 13.36 -13.92
CA GLY A 219 -10.82 12.70 -12.92
C GLY A 219 -9.36 13.00 -13.20
N LEU A 220 -8.66 13.49 -12.18
CA LEU A 220 -7.24 13.85 -12.23
C LEU A 220 -6.46 12.97 -11.25
N GLN A 221 -5.29 12.49 -11.68
CA GLN A 221 -4.36 11.72 -10.85
C GLN A 221 -3.10 12.55 -10.57
N PHE A 222 -2.77 12.76 -9.30
CA PHE A 222 -1.57 13.53 -8.93
C PHE A 222 -0.28 12.84 -9.41
N LYS A 223 0.66 13.64 -9.92
CA LYS A 223 1.98 13.19 -10.39
C LYS A 223 3.06 13.65 -9.44
N GLY A 224 3.94 12.73 -9.05
CA GLY A 224 5.23 13.07 -8.45
C GLY A 224 5.18 13.83 -7.12
N LEU A 225 4.14 13.66 -6.30
CA LEU A 225 4.00 14.42 -5.04
C LEU A 225 5.23 14.31 -4.14
N THR A 226 5.81 15.46 -3.79
CA THR A 226 6.88 15.58 -2.80
C THR A 226 6.39 15.23 -1.40
N PHE A 227 7.30 15.03 -0.45
CA PHE A 227 6.93 14.73 0.93
C PHE A 227 6.11 15.86 1.56
N LEU A 228 6.50 17.13 1.32
CA LEU A 228 5.78 18.30 1.83
C LEU A 228 4.38 18.40 1.22
N GLU A 229 4.25 18.21 -0.10
CA GLU A 229 2.95 18.20 -0.78
C GLU A 229 2.03 17.09 -0.26
N LYS A 230 2.58 15.91 0.08
CA LYS A 230 1.80 14.84 0.71
C LYS A 230 1.29 15.22 2.10
N LEU A 231 2.07 15.97 2.86
CA LEU A 231 1.66 16.49 4.17
C LEU A 231 0.57 17.55 4.02
N ASP A 232 0.73 18.50 3.09
CA ASP A 232 -0.27 19.53 2.84
C ASP A 232 -1.56 18.96 2.27
N LEU A 233 -1.48 18.00 1.35
CA LEU A 233 -2.63 17.22 0.90
C LEU A 233 -3.31 16.50 2.05
N SER A 234 -2.55 15.91 2.97
CA SER A 234 -3.13 15.23 4.15
C SER A 234 -3.87 16.21 5.05
N ARG A 235 -3.37 17.45 5.22
CA ARG A 235 -4.06 18.51 5.96
C ARG A 235 -5.38 18.91 5.27
N ILE A 236 -5.36 19.10 3.95
CA ILE A 236 -6.57 19.38 3.14
C ILE A 236 -7.62 18.26 3.29
N LEU A 237 -7.18 16.99 3.30
CA LEU A 237 -8.09 15.85 3.45
C LEU A 237 -8.77 15.82 4.84
N LEU A 238 -8.01 16.17 5.89
CA LEU A 238 -8.48 16.16 7.27
C LEU A 238 -9.37 17.35 7.65
N GLN A 239 -9.23 18.48 6.95
CA GLN A 239 -10.01 19.68 7.25
C GLN A 239 -11.50 19.44 6.96
N GLU A 240 -12.39 19.67 7.93
CA GLU A 240 -13.83 19.67 7.66
C GLU A 240 -14.21 20.96 6.94
N ASP A 241 -14.60 20.87 5.66
CA ASP A 241 -15.19 22.00 4.97
C ASP A 241 -16.64 22.12 5.43
N TYR A 242 -16.96 23.23 6.10
CA TYR A 242 -18.35 23.61 6.36
C TYR A 242 -19.08 23.63 5.03
N GLN A 243 -20.05 22.74 4.86
CA GLN A 243 -20.92 22.78 3.70
C GLN A 243 -21.72 24.08 3.77
N LEU A 244 -21.37 25.04 2.92
CA LEU A 244 -22.29 26.11 2.56
C LEU A 244 -23.46 25.43 1.85
N THR A 245 -24.50 25.18 2.63
CA THR A 245 -25.83 24.80 2.14
C THR A 245 -26.34 26.03 1.41
N TYR A 246 -26.33 25.96 0.06
CA TYR A 246 -27.07 26.89 -0.78
C TYR A 246 -28.40 26.27 -1.15
#